data_AF-A0A6I1VWW2-F1
#
_entry.id   AF-A0A6I1VWW2-F1
#
_cell.length_a   1.000
_cell.length_b   1.000
_cell.length_c   1.000
_cell.angle_alpha   90.00
_cell.angle_beta   90.00
_cell.angle_gamma   90.00
#
_symmetry.space_group_name_H-M   'P 1'
#
loop_
_entity.id
_entity.type
_entity.pdbx_description
1 polymer ?
#
loop_
_entity_poly.entity_id
_entity_poly.type
_entity_poly.pdbx_seq_one_letter_code
_entity_poly.pdbx_strand_id
1 'polypeptide(L)'
;AGFYSALLAGKLIGPELFKEFTKEHSNNFDRSLLRPMRYGLGCMLEPAVNPDDIYCMAQSAFGHVGMGGPISFGDAERDISFAFVTNTMG
;
A
#
# COMPACT_ATOMS: atom_id res chain seq x y z
N ALA A 1 11.39 6.32 -4.47
CA ALA A 1 9.96 6.25 -4.13
C ALA A 1 9.31 7.64 -4.01
N GLY A 2 9.58 8.57 -4.94
CA GLY A 2 9.30 10.01 -4.73
C GLY A 2 7.83 10.37 -4.50
N PHE A 3 6.89 9.63 -5.10
CA PHE A 3 5.46 9.83 -4.87
C PHE A 3 5.06 9.62 -3.40
N TYR A 4 5.45 8.47 -2.80
CA TYR A 4 5.16 8.18 -1.39
C TYR A 4 5.92 9.12 -0.44
N SER A 5 7.16 9.51 -0.77
CA SER A 5 7.88 10.54 0.01
C SER A 5 7.15 11.88 0.01
N ALA A 6 6.59 12.30 -1.13
CA ALA A 6 5.83 13.54 -1.24
C ALA A 6 4.47 13.47 -0.54
N LEU A 7 3.80 12.32 -0.56
CA LEU A 7 2.58 12.05 0.23
C LEU A 7 2.85 12.17 1.74
N LEU A 8 3.88 11.49 2.24
CA LEU A 8 4.27 11.53 3.66
C LEU A 8 4.63 12.94 4.13
N ALA A 9 5.32 13.70 3.27
CA ALA A 9 5.67 15.08 3.54
C ALA A 9 4.47 16.07 3.43
N GLY A 10 3.25 15.60 3.17
CA GLY A 10 2.06 16.44 3.04
C GLY A 10 2.09 17.39 1.84
N LYS A 11 2.91 17.11 0.81
CA LYS A 11 3.10 18.00 -0.35
C LYS A 11 2.04 17.81 -1.43
N LEU A 12 1.32 16.69 -1.40
CA LEU A 12 0.33 16.33 -2.42
C LEU A 12 -1.11 16.48 -1.92
N ILE A 13 -1.36 16.10 -0.66
CA ILE A 13 -2.67 16.20 0.00
C ILE A 13 -2.47 16.61 1.46
N GLY A 14 -3.47 17.29 2.03
CA GLY A 14 -3.47 17.69 3.44
C GLY A 14 -3.67 16.51 4.41
N PRO A 15 -3.43 16.72 5.72
CA PRO A 15 -3.41 15.66 6.72
C PRO A 15 -4.76 14.94 6.89
N GLU A 16 -5.89 15.64 6.74
CA GLU A 16 -7.22 15.02 6.83
C GLU A 16 -7.46 14.05 5.66
N LEU A 17 -7.16 14.50 4.44
CA LEU A 17 -7.30 13.65 3.26
C LEU A 17 -6.27 12.52 3.26
N PHE A 18 -5.07 12.75 3.77
CA PHE A 18 -4.06 11.71 3.97
C PHE A 18 -4.57 10.62 4.92
N LYS A 19 -5.17 11.02 6.05
CA LYS A 19 -5.76 10.07 7.01
C LYS A 19 -6.87 9.24 6.36
N GLU A 20 -7.74 9.84 5.57
CA GLU A 20 -8.78 9.08 4.84
C GLU A 20 -8.20 8.23 3.71
N PHE A 21 -7.12 8.67 3.05
CA PHE A 21 -6.43 7.91 2.00
C PHE A 21 -5.86 6.59 2.53
N THR A 22 -5.26 6.60 3.72
CA THR A 22 -4.61 5.43 4.34
C THR A 22 -5.54 4.62 5.25
N LYS A 23 -6.76 5.09 5.52
CA LYS A 23 -7.76 4.38 6.33
C LYS A 23 -8.29 3.18 5.56
N GLU A 24 -8.65 2.11 6.28
CA GLU A 24 -9.37 0.97 5.69
C GLU A 24 -10.78 1.39 5.24
N HIS A 25 -11.07 1.18 3.95
CA HIS A 25 -12.41 1.34 3.36
C HIS A 25 -13.01 0.01 2.90
N SER A 26 -12.18 -1.00 2.65
CA SER A 26 -12.62 -2.36 2.34
C SER A 26 -11.64 -3.39 2.89
N ASN A 27 -12.19 -4.47 3.44
CA ASN A 27 -11.46 -5.62 3.96
C ASN A 27 -12.30 -6.88 3.74
N ASN A 28 -12.26 -7.40 2.52
CA ASN A 28 -13.16 -8.45 2.06
C ASN A 28 -12.47 -9.36 1.03
N PHE A 29 -13.15 -10.45 0.68
CA PHE A 29 -12.74 -11.29 -0.43
C PHE A 29 -12.92 -10.55 -1.77
N ASP A 30 -11.82 -10.29 -2.46
CA ASP A 30 -11.82 -9.69 -3.79
C ASP A 30 -12.20 -10.76 -4.82
N ARG A 31 -13.28 -10.52 -5.55
CA ARG A 31 -13.83 -11.47 -6.53
C ARG A 31 -13.06 -11.51 -7.85
N SER A 32 -12.21 -10.53 -8.10
CA SER A 32 -11.36 -10.49 -9.29
C SER A 32 -10.04 -11.20 -9.03
N LEU A 33 -9.44 -10.93 -7.86
CA LEU A 33 -8.16 -11.53 -7.45
C LEU A 33 -8.35 -12.87 -6.72
N LEU A 34 -9.58 -13.23 -6.37
CA LEU A 34 -9.97 -14.46 -5.69
C LEU A 34 -9.20 -14.70 -4.37
N ARG A 35 -8.95 -13.62 -3.62
CA ARG A 35 -8.24 -13.64 -2.33
C ARG A 35 -8.75 -12.54 -1.40
N PRO A 36 -8.53 -12.64 -0.08
CA PRO A 36 -8.76 -11.52 0.84
C PRO A 36 -7.88 -10.32 0.45
N MET A 37 -8.49 -9.14 0.36
CA MET A 37 -7.80 -7.89 0.08
C MET A 37 -8.25 -6.81 1.05
N ARG A 38 -7.31 -5.92 1.40
CA ARG A 38 -7.54 -4.74 2.24
C ARG A 38 -7.13 -3.50 1.48
N TYR A 39 -8.03 -2.52 1.40
CA TYR A 39 -7.83 -1.31 0.59
C TYR A 39 -8.16 -0.04 1.38
N GLY A 40 -7.34 0.97 1.17
CA GLY A 40 -7.68 2.37 1.42
C GLY A 40 -8.24 3.02 0.15
N LEU A 41 -8.12 4.35 0.03
CA LEU A 41 -8.56 5.06 -1.17
C LEU A 41 -7.49 4.99 -2.27
N GLY A 42 -7.49 3.90 -3.03
CA GLY A 42 -6.55 3.69 -4.16
C GLY A 42 -5.19 3.09 -3.77
N CYS A 43 -5.00 2.73 -2.50
CA CYS A 43 -3.85 1.97 -2.04
C CYS A 43 -4.27 0.61 -1.46
N MET A 44 -3.40 -0.38 -1.62
CA MET A 44 -3.42 -1.65 -0.89
C MET A 44 -2.88 -1.43 0.52
N LEU A 45 -3.51 -2.10 1.48
CA LEU A 45 -3.10 -2.16 2.88
C LEU A 45 -2.72 -3.59 3.23
N GLU A 46 -1.80 -3.75 4.18
CA GLU A 46 -1.30 -5.06 4.59
C GLU A 46 -2.38 -5.89 5.31
N PRO A 47 -2.81 -7.08 4.85
CA PRO A 47 -3.88 -7.83 5.48
C PRO A 47 -3.55 -8.22 6.93
N ALA A 48 -4.57 -8.30 7.79
CA ALA A 48 -4.37 -8.66 9.20
C ALA A 48 -4.28 -10.19 9.42
N VAL A 49 -4.59 -11.00 8.41
CA VAL A 49 -4.86 -12.43 8.56
C VAL A 49 -4.00 -13.21 7.55
N ASN A 50 -3.31 -14.23 8.07
CA ASN A 50 -2.43 -15.19 7.41
C ASN A 50 -1.09 -14.68 6.82
N PRO A 51 0.04 -15.35 7.12
CA PRO A 51 1.35 -15.06 6.53
C PRO A 51 1.39 -15.14 5.00
N ASP A 52 0.58 -16.01 4.41
CA ASP A 52 0.53 -16.24 2.96
C ASP A 52 -0.16 -15.11 2.20
N ASP A 53 -0.94 -14.27 2.89
CA ASP A 53 -1.65 -13.13 2.31
C ASP A 53 -0.85 -11.81 2.42
N ILE A 54 0.36 -11.86 2.99
CA ILE A 54 1.17 -10.69 3.29
C ILE A 54 1.89 -10.19 2.03
N TYR A 55 1.81 -8.89 1.72
CA TYR A 55 2.52 -8.23 0.61
C TYR A 55 3.97 -7.84 0.97
N CYS A 56 4.48 -8.38 2.07
CA CYS A 56 5.72 -7.99 2.72
C CYS A 56 5.82 -6.49 3.06
N MET A 57 4.71 -5.79 3.30
CA MET A 57 4.72 -4.44 3.87
C MET A 57 4.47 -4.49 5.39
N ALA A 58 4.74 -3.38 6.09
CA ALA A 58 4.37 -3.25 7.50
C ALA A 58 2.84 -3.08 7.64
N GLN A 59 2.26 -3.44 8.79
CA GLN A 59 0.82 -3.24 9.05
C GLN A 59 0.36 -1.77 8.90
N SER A 60 1.26 -0.82 9.18
CA SER A 60 1.04 0.63 9.04
C SER A 60 1.33 1.16 7.64
N ALA A 61 1.85 0.33 6.73
CA ALA A 61 2.22 0.74 5.39
C ALA A 61 0.99 0.78 4.47
N PHE A 62 1.07 1.70 3.50
CA PHE A 62 0.09 1.87 2.44
C PHE A 62 0.82 1.95 1.10
N GLY A 63 0.33 1.23 0.10
CA GLY A 63 1.12 1.01 -1.09
C GLY A 63 0.37 0.39 -2.24
N HIS A 64 1.11 -0.20 -3.17
CA HIS A 64 0.56 -1.05 -4.20
C HIS A 64 1.64 -2.02 -4.69
N VAL A 65 1.23 -3.28 -4.92
CA VAL A 65 2.02 -4.26 -5.67
C VAL A 65 1.59 -4.26 -7.12
N GLY A 66 2.55 -4.37 -8.04
CA GLY A 66 2.33 -4.45 -9.48
C GLY A 66 2.48 -5.88 -9.97
N MET A 67 1.70 -6.25 -10.98
CA MET A 67 1.88 -7.52 -11.68
C MET A 67 3.31 -7.60 -12.26
N GLY A 68 3.95 -8.75 -12.11
CA GLY A 68 5.33 -8.97 -12.57
C GLY A 68 6.44 -8.56 -11.59
N GLY A 69 6.10 -8.15 -10.36
CA GLY A 69 7.08 -7.94 -9.28
C GLY A 69 7.36 -6.50 -8.82
N PRO A 70 6.95 -5.40 -9.50
CA PRO A 70 7.09 -4.07 -8.93
C PRO A 70 6.31 -3.92 -7.61
N ILE A 71 6.83 -3.12 -6.69
CA ILE A 71 6.15 -2.78 -5.45
C ILE A 71 6.55 -1.38 -5.01
N SER A 72 5.61 -0.61 -4.48
CA SER A 72 5.90 0.69 -3.89
C SER A 72 4.95 1.02 -2.75
N PHE A 73 5.48 1.59 -1.67
CA PHE A 73 4.68 1.92 -0.49
C PHE A 73 5.32 3.05 0.34
N GLY A 74 4.54 3.61 1.24
CA GLY A 74 4.98 4.48 2.33
C GLY A 74 4.52 3.94 3.68
N ASP A 75 5.22 4.30 4.75
CA ASP A 75 4.86 3.99 6.12
C ASP A 75 5.02 5.26 6.97
N ALA A 76 3.89 5.82 7.40
CA ALA A 76 3.86 7.07 8.15
C ALA A 76 4.38 6.93 9.58
N GLU A 77 4.30 5.73 10.17
CA GLU A 77 4.82 5.50 11.53
C GLU A 77 6.35 5.45 11.54
N ARG A 78 6.95 4.93 10.46
CA ARG A 78 8.40 4.79 10.31
C ARG A 78 9.05 5.94 9.52
N ASP A 79 8.24 6.83 8.95
CA ASP A 79 8.67 7.88 8.02
C ASP A 79 9.57 7.36 6.88
N ILE A 80 9.17 6.23 6.29
CA ILE A 80 9.89 5.60 5.18
C ILE A 80 9.02 5.51 3.94
N SER A 81 9.67 5.56 2.78
CA SER A 81 9.06 5.23 1.50
C SER A 81 9.96 4.31 0.70
N PHE A 82 9.36 3.34 0.03
CA PHE A 82 10.07 2.32 -0.73
C PHE A 82 9.45 2.16 -2.12
N ALA A 83 10.28 1.86 -3.10
CA ALA A 83 9.84 1.49 -4.43
C ALA A 83 10.89 0.58 -5.07
N PHE A 84 10.44 -0.56 -5.57
CA PHE A 84 11.20 -1.49 -6.37
C PHE A 84 10.51 -1.66 -7.72
N VAL A 85 11.30 -1.57 -8.79
CA VAL A 85 10.84 -1.73 -10.16
C VAL A 85 11.79 -2.70 -10.86
N THR A 86 11.22 -3.67 -11.57
CA THR A 86 11.95 -4.64 -12.37
C THR A 86 11.56 -4.51 -13.84
N ASN A 87 12.50 -4.81 -14.74
CA ASN A 87 12.28 -4.87 -16.18
C ASN A 87 11.99 -6.30 -16.68
N THR A 88 12.02 -7.28 -15.77
CA THR A 88 11.74 -8.68 -16.04
C THR A 88 10.60 -9.10 -15.11
N MET A 89 9.58 -9.74 -15.69
CA MET A 89 8.50 -10.31 -14.89
C MET A 89 9.02 -11.53 -14.12
N GLY A 90 8.73 -11.56 -12.82
CA GLY A 90 8.94 -12.74 -11.98
C GLY A 90 7.96 -13.87 -12.27
#